data_AF-A0A6C0HAW7-F1
#
_entry.id   AF-A0A6C0HAW7-F1
#
_cell.length_a   1.000
_cell.length_b   1.000
_cell.length_c   1.000
_cell.angle_alpha   90.00
_cell.angle_beta   90.00
_cell.angle_gamma   90.00
#
_symmetry.space_group_name_H-M   'P 1'
#
loop_
_entity.id
_entity.type
_entity.pdbx_description
1 polymer ?
#
loop_
_entity_poly.entity_id
_entity_poly.type
_entity_poly.pdbx_seq_one_letter_code
_entity_poly.pdbx_strand_id
1 'polypeptide(L)'
;MKYIDLFTIDVEGGELVVLETMDFSIPIYLICIELDGHNIEKDDKCRKILIEQGFVMKKRLAINEFWINENYFRKDLLYDKSVPKFEFEEITDLGIFPYIAPQLISDVENALKNNK
;
A
#
# COMPACT_ATOMS: atom_id res chain seq x y z
N MET A 1 12.77 -3.35 17.69
CA MET A 1 12.09 -3.86 16.47
C MET A 1 13.15 -4.06 15.40
N LYS A 2 13.13 -5.14 14.59
CA LYS A 2 14.20 -5.42 13.62
C LYS A 2 13.86 -5.08 12.18
N TYR A 3 12.58 -5.05 11.84
CA TYR A 3 12.05 -4.77 10.51
C TYR A 3 10.53 -4.59 10.60
N ILE A 4 9.91 -4.08 9.54
CA ILE A 4 8.47 -3.96 9.36
C ILE A 4 8.10 -4.53 7.98
N ASP A 5 7.32 -5.61 7.95
CA ASP A 5 6.87 -6.22 6.68
C ASP A 5 5.72 -5.40 6.03
N LEU A 6 4.87 -4.76 6.85
CA LEU A 6 3.80 -3.86 6.40
C LEU A 6 3.64 -2.71 7.40
N PHE A 7 3.65 -1.48 6.90
CA PHE A 7 3.38 -0.28 7.69
C PHE A 7 2.18 0.47 7.09
N THR A 8 1.07 0.50 7.81
CA THR A 8 -0.14 1.24 7.43
C THR A 8 -0.16 2.58 8.16
N ILE A 9 -0.27 3.69 7.43
CA ILE A 9 -0.29 5.05 7.96
C ILE A 9 -1.62 5.68 7.56
N ASP A 10 -2.52 5.77 8.53
CA ASP A 10 -3.81 6.43 8.48
C ASP A 10 -3.99 7.10 9.86
N VAL A 11 -3.77 8.41 9.89
CA VAL A 11 -3.68 9.19 11.13
C VAL A 11 -4.38 10.54 11.00
N GLU A 12 -5.44 10.60 10.18
CA GLU A 12 -6.35 11.75 10.03
C GLU A 12 -5.60 13.07 9.73
N GLY A 13 -4.64 13.03 8.80
CA GLY A 13 -3.88 14.20 8.34
C GLY A 13 -2.48 14.33 8.93
N GLY A 14 -2.10 13.45 9.86
CA GLY A 14 -0.78 13.42 10.51
C GLY A 14 0.33 12.68 9.74
N GLU A 15 0.07 12.25 8.50
CA GLU A 15 0.93 11.29 7.79
C GLU A 15 2.34 11.83 7.55
N LEU A 16 2.45 13.13 7.27
CA LEU A 16 3.74 13.80 7.07
C LEU A 16 4.58 13.75 8.35
N VAL A 17 3.98 14.00 9.52
CA VAL A 17 4.68 13.96 10.81
C VAL A 17 5.16 12.54 11.11
N VAL A 18 4.36 11.52 10.78
CA VAL A 18 4.78 10.11 10.91
C VAL A 18 6.02 9.85 10.06
N LEU A 19 6.02 10.27 8.79
CA LEU A 19 7.18 10.08 7.90
C LEU A 19 8.40 10.89 8.36
N GLU A 20 8.24 12.13 8.80
CA GLU A 20 9.35 12.99 9.27
C GLU A 20 10.00 12.47 10.55
N THR A 21 9.26 11.73 11.37
CA THR A 21 9.74 11.20 12.66
C THR A 21 10.09 9.72 12.63
N MET A 22 9.86 9.05 11.49
CA MET A 22 10.15 7.63 11.33
C MET A 22 11.67 7.38 11.26
N ASP A 23 12.13 6.39 12.03
CA ASP A 23 13.49 5.87 11.89
C ASP A 23 13.57 4.88 10.71
N PHE A 24 13.93 5.40 9.52
CA PHE A 24 14.11 4.60 8.31
C PHE A 24 15.36 3.70 8.32
N SER A 25 16.17 3.73 9.39
CA SER A 25 17.20 2.68 9.57
C SER A 25 16.57 1.32 9.85
N ILE A 26 15.31 1.29 10.31
CA ILE A 26 14.49 0.09 10.41
C ILE A 26 14.03 -0.29 9.00
N PRO A 27 14.38 -1.47 8.46
CA PRO A 27 13.92 -1.88 7.14
C PRO A 27 12.41 -2.03 7.10
N ILE A 28 11.75 -1.36 6.16
CA ILE A 28 10.32 -1.47 5.89
C ILE A 28 10.14 -1.98 4.47
N TYR A 29 9.26 -2.96 4.28
CA TYR A 29 8.96 -3.49 2.94
C TYR A 29 7.91 -2.66 2.21
N LEU A 30 6.70 -2.62 2.75
CA LEU A 30 5.53 -2.03 2.13
C LEU A 30 4.94 -0.98 3.07
N ILE A 31 4.75 0.22 2.53
CA ILE A 31 4.02 1.30 3.20
C ILE A 31 2.69 1.47 2.46
N CYS A 32 1.59 1.40 3.21
CA CYS A 32 0.26 1.83 2.78
C CYS A 32 -0.02 3.15 3.49
N ILE A 33 -0.18 4.24 2.74
CA ILE A 33 -0.34 5.58 3.30
C ILE A 33 -1.60 6.25 2.71
N GLU A 34 -2.42 6.83 3.58
CA GLU A 34 -3.57 7.62 3.17
C GLU A 34 -3.12 9.00 2.66
N LEU A 35 -3.33 9.27 1.38
CA LEU A 35 -3.05 10.55 0.72
C LEU A 35 -4.33 10.98 -0.04
N ASP A 36 -5.26 11.57 0.70
CA ASP A 36 -6.63 11.87 0.28
C ASP A 36 -6.75 13.03 -0.74
N GLY A 37 -5.69 13.80 -0.97
CA GLY A 37 -5.69 14.94 -1.89
C GLY A 37 -6.30 16.22 -1.31
N HIS A 38 -6.75 16.25 -0.05
CA HIS A 38 -7.24 17.49 0.58
C HIS A 38 -6.11 18.50 0.84
N ASN A 39 -4.89 18.01 1.04
CA ASN A 39 -3.69 18.83 1.18
C ASN A 39 -2.59 18.33 0.24
N ILE A 40 -2.62 18.81 -1.00
CA ILE A 40 -1.69 18.41 -2.07
C ILE A 40 -0.22 18.65 -1.67
N GLU A 41 0.08 19.76 -0.98
CA GLU A 41 1.44 20.06 -0.55
C GLU A 41 1.96 19.05 0.48
N LYS A 42 1.11 18.67 1.45
CA LYS A 42 1.43 17.59 2.42
C LYS A 42 1.66 16.28 1.69
N ASP A 43 0.76 15.90 0.78
CA ASP A 43 0.85 14.64 0.06
C ASP A 43 2.14 14.56 -0.78
N ASP A 44 2.49 15.64 -1.47
CA ASP A 44 3.72 15.69 -2.26
C ASP A 44 4.97 15.62 -1.39
N LYS A 45 4.96 16.20 -0.18
CA LYS A 45 6.04 16.02 0.81
C LYS A 45 6.15 14.56 1.27
N CYS A 46 5.02 13.90 1.54
CA CYS A 46 5.00 12.47 1.87
C CYS A 46 5.62 11.64 0.75
N ARG A 47 5.19 11.85 -0.51
CA ARG A 47 5.73 11.16 -1.68
C ARG A 47 7.23 11.40 -1.83
N LYS A 48 7.68 12.64 -1.64
CA LYS A 48 9.10 13.01 -1.70
C LYS A 48 9.93 12.23 -0.67
N ILE A 49 9.49 12.18 0.59
CA ILE A 49 10.19 11.42 1.64
C ILE A 49 10.29 9.95 1.25
N LEU A 50 9.19 9.34 0.79
CA LEU A 50 9.18 7.93 0.39
C LEU A 50 10.16 7.65 -0.77
N ILE A 51 10.20 8.53 -1.78
CA ILE A 51 11.15 8.43 -2.90
C ILE A 51 12.60 8.57 -2.40
N GLU A 52 12.88 9.53 -1.52
CA GLU A 52 14.22 9.75 -0.96
C GLU A 52 14.70 8.56 -0.11
N GLN A 53 13.78 7.84 0.54
CA GLN A 53 14.06 6.59 1.27
C GLN A 53 14.10 5.35 0.36
N GLY A 54 14.00 5.52 -0.96
CA GLY A 54 14.14 4.45 -1.94
C GLY A 54 12.88 3.61 -2.17
N PHE A 55 11.71 4.07 -1.73
CA PHE A 55 10.44 3.41 -2.05
C PHE A 55 9.95 3.78 -3.45
N VAL A 56 9.26 2.83 -4.08
CA VAL A 56 8.63 2.98 -5.40
C VAL A 56 7.12 2.83 -5.25
N MET A 57 6.36 3.82 -5.74
CA MET A 57 4.90 3.73 -5.79
C MET A 57 4.49 2.57 -6.71
N LYS A 58 3.67 1.67 -6.21
CA LYS A 58 3.19 0.49 -6.96
C LYS A 58 1.76 0.62 -7.41
N LYS A 59 0.88 1.10 -6.52
CA LYS A 59 -0.54 1.18 -6.79
C LYS A 59 -1.18 2.23 -5.88
N ARG A 60 -2.28 2.80 -6.36
CA ARG A 60 -3.24 3.53 -5.54
C ARG A 60 -4.58 2.77 -5.56
N LEU A 61 -5.19 2.62 -4.39
CA LEU A 61 -6.56 2.12 -4.22
C LEU A 61 -7.34 3.14 -3.39
N ALA A 62 -8.34 3.76 -4.01
CA ALA A 62 -9.05 4.90 -3.44
C ALA A 62 -8.07 6.02 -2.99
N ILE A 63 -8.07 6.35 -1.71
CA ILE A 63 -7.21 7.36 -1.08
C ILE A 63 -5.88 6.79 -0.57
N ASN A 64 -5.67 5.48 -0.64
CA ASN A 64 -4.47 4.82 -0.16
C ASN A 64 -3.46 4.58 -1.28
N GLU A 65 -2.20 4.96 -1.06
CA GLU A 65 -1.08 4.63 -1.93
C GLU A 65 -0.19 3.54 -1.31
N PHE A 66 0.26 2.63 -2.15
CA PHE A 66 1.10 1.49 -1.78
C PHE A 66 2.51 1.68 -2.35
N TRP A 67 3.48 1.76 -1.46
CA TRP A 67 4.88 2.07 -1.74
C TRP A 67 5.78 0.93 -1.30
N ILE A 68 6.61 0.39 -2.19
CA ILE A 68 7.47 -0.76 -1.87
C ILE A 68 8.95 -0.40 -1.88
N ASN A 69 9.68 -1.02 -0.97
CA ASN A 69 11.13 -1.12 -1.02
C ASN A 69 11.52 -2.43 -1.73
N GLU A 70 11.95 -2.35 -2.99
CA GLU A 70 12.32 -3.53 -3.78
C GLU A 70 13.57 -4.25 -3.24
N ASN A 71 14.37 -3.57 -2.43
CA ASN A 71 15.59 -4.11 -1.81
C ASN A 71 15.33 -4.74 -0.44
N TYR A 72 14.07 -4.87 -0.01
CA TYR A 72 13.74 -5.47 1.28
C TYR A 72 14.14 -6.96 1.36
N PHE A 73 14.95 -7.29 2.36
CA PHE A 73 15.64 -8.58 2.46
C PHE A 73 14.73 -9.80 2.70
N ARG A 74 13.51 -9.60 3.23
CA ARG A 74 12.58 -10.71 3.52
C ARG A 74 11.49 -10.88 2.47
N LYS A 75 11.50 -10.12 1.36
CA LYS A 75 10.39 -10.09 0.39
C LYS A 75 9.97 -11.47 -0.12
N ASP A 76 10.92 -12.39 -0.31
CA ASP A 76 10.66 -13.76 -0.77
C ASP A 76 10.06 -14.69 0.30
N LEU A 77 10.01 -14.26 1.57
CA LEU A 77 9.38 -15.00 2.68
C LEU A 77 7.92 -14.61 2.90
N LEU A 78 7.48 -13.47 2.33
CA LEU A 78 6.17 -12.88 2.63
C LEU A 78 5.04 -13.44 1.75
N TYR A 79 5.40 -14.06 0.63
CA TYR A 79 4.44 -14.61 -0.32
C TYR A 79 4.75 -16.07 -0.56
N ASP A 80 3.75 -16.92 -0.32
CA ASP A 80 3.80 -18.31 -0.76
C ASP A 80 3.47 -18.36 -2.25
N LYS A 81 4.52 -18.48 -3.07
CA LYS A 81 4.41 -18.57 -4.53
C LYS A 81 3.66 -19.83 -4.99
N SER A 82 3.42 -20.79 -4.11
CA SER A 82 2.63 -22.00 -4.41
C SER A 82 1.12 -21.80 -4.25
N VAL A 83 0.68 -20.72 -3.58
CA VAL A 83 -0.75 -20.39 -3.48
C VAL A 83 -1.25 -20.04 -4.88
N PRO A 84 -2.27 -20.75 -5.40
CA PRO A 84 -2.82 -20.46 -6.72
C PRO A 84 -3.33 -19.03 -6.78
N LYS A 85 -3.01 -18.30 -7.86
CA LYS A 85 -3.72 -17.06 -8.16
C LYS A 85 -5.17 -17.44 -8.50
N PHE A 86 -6.13 -16.82 -7.82
CA PHE A 86 -7.54 -17.04 -8.11
C PHE A 86 -7.88 -16.41 -9.46
N GLU A 87 -8.46 -17.19 -10.36
CA GLU A 87 -9.12 -16.68 -11.56
C GLU A 87 -10.58 -16.40 -11.21
N PHE A 88 -11.03 -15.17 -11.46
CA PHE A 88 -12.40 -14.72 -11.17
C PHE A 88 -12.84 -13.70 -12.22
N GLU A 89 -14.14 -13.64 -12.52
CA GLU A 89 -14.72 -12.65 -13.43
C GLU A 89 -15.16 -11.41 -12.64
N GLU A 90 -15.82 -11.63 -11.51
CA GLU A 90 -16.32 -10.59 -10.60
C GLU A 90 -15.79 -10.83 -9.18
N ILE A 91 -15.64 -9.75 -8.39
CA ILE A 91 -15.18 -9.89 -6.99
C ILE A 91 -16.09 -10.81 -6.17
N THR A 92 -17.37 -10.92 -6.56
CA THR A 92 -18.38 -11.78 -5.95
C THR A 92 -18.07 -13.27 -6.08
N ASP A 93 -17.28 -13.68 -7.07
CA ASP A 93 -16.78 -15.05 -7.22
C ASP A 93 -15.81 -15.44 -6.07
N LEU A 94 -15.16 -14.44 -5.45
CA LEU A 94 -14.25 -14.62 -4.32
C LEU A 94 -14.98 -14.64 -2.97
N GLY A 95 -16.24 -14.20 -2.94
CA GLY A 95 -17.05 -14.15 -1.72
C GLY A 95 -17.99 -12.94 -1.67
N ILE A 96 -18.64 -12.78 -0.51
CA ILE A 96 -19.58 -11.68 -0.28
C ILE A 96 -18.88 -10.58 0.51
N PHE A 97 -18.85 -9.37 -0.04
CA PHE A 97 -18.23 -8.19 0.56
C PHE A 97 -19.29 -7.13 0.88
N PRO A 98 -20.11 -7.31 1.93
CA PRO A 98 -21.28 -6.45 2.16
C PRO A 98 -20.92 -5.01 2.53
N TYR A 99 -19.66 -4.75 2.90
CA TYR A 99 -19.16 -3.44 3.33
C TYR A 99 -18.22 -2.80 2.32
N ILE A 100 -18.04 -3.40 1.12
CA ILE A 100 -17.29 -2.72 0.07
C ILE A 100 -18.11 -1.53 -0.43
N ALA A 101 -17.51 -0.35 -0.46
CA ALA A 101 -18.17 0.81 -1.03
C ALA A 101 -18.39 0.55 -2.54
N PRO A 102 -19.61 0.69 -3.09
CA PRO A 102 -19.91 0.27 -4.46
C PRO A 102 -18.99 0.90 -5.51
N GLN A 103 -18.60 2.16 -5.29
CA GLN A 103 -17.68 2.89 -6.17
C GLN A 103 -16.25 2.35 -6.19
N LEU A 104 -15.87 1.51 -5.22
CA LEU A 104 -14.52 0.92 -5.12
C LEU A 104 -14.45 -0.48 -5.73
N ILE A 105 -15.58 -1.10 -6.11
CA ILE A 105 -15.61 -2.47 -6.64
C ILE A 105 -14.68 -2.59 -7.85
N SER A 106 -14.79 -1.70 -8.83
CA SER A 106 -13.96 -1.73 -10.03
C SER A 106 -12.47 -1.56 -9.71
N ASP A 107 -12.12 -0.70 -8.76
CA ASP A 107 -10.73 -0.47 -8.37
C ASP A 107 -10.13 -1.71 -7.71
N VAL A 108 -10.89 -2.37 -6.82
CA VAL A 108 -10.47 -3.60 -6.15
C VAL A 108 -10.34 -4.75 -7.16
N GLU A 109 -11.31 -4.92 -8.06
CA GLU A 109 -11.23 -5.92 -9.13
C GLU A 109 -10.01 -5.69 -10.02
N ASN A 110 -9.76 -4.44 -10.43
CA ASN A 110 -8.59 -4.07 -11.20
C ASN A 110 -7.29 -4.35 -10.43
N ALA A 111 -7.25 -4.12 -9.12
CA ALA A 111 -6.08 -4.42 -8.29
C ALA A 111 -5.76 -5.92 -8.27
N LEU A 112 -6.80 -6.72 -8.08
CA LEU A 112 -6.70 -8.18 -8.00
C LEU A 112 -6.35 -8.81 -9.36
N LYS A 113 -6.94 -8.32 -10.47
CA LYS A 113 -6.67 -8.82 -11.83
C LYS A 113 -5.27 -8.44 -12.34
N ASN A 114 -4.76 -7.26 -11.98
CA ASN A 114 -3.46 -6.76 -12.44
C ASN A 114 -2.26 -7.27 -11.63
N ASN A 115 -2.48 -8.08 -10.59
CA ASN A 115 -1.41 -8.80 -9.88
C ASN A 115 -0.95 -10.07 -10.64
N LYS A 116 -1.20 -10.15 -11.95
CA LYS A 116 -0.75 -11.25 -12.83
C LYS A 116 0.71 -11.10 -13.20
#